data_AF-A0AAN8IUZ9-F1
#
_entry.id   AF-A0AAN8IUZ9-F1
#
_cell.length_a   1.000
_cell.length_b   1.000
_cell.length_c   1.000
_cell.angle_alpha   90.00
_cell.angle_beta   90.00
_cell.angle_gamma   90.00
#
_symmetry.space_group_name_H-M   'P 1'
#
loop_
_entity.id
_entity.type
_entity.pdbx_description
1 polymer ?
#
loop_
_entity_poly.entity_id
_entity_poly.type
_entity_poly.pdbx_seq_one_letter_code
_entity_poly.pdbx_strand_id
1 'polypeptide(L)'
;MDRVERIMLGLGEVEDEIFKRRQQDEERFKAIQKAKKARLSGGRPQAPSYVPSAGSLIAPLAKATPMTGETTRSLAADARKEAMQFAENEEAAQRLKLMLKKEGENSDAGNKQGSRKRPAEKPLDLSDEEPKDDIRLFEAGWKDRYYRAKFDVGADDVEFRRKVAWAYVEGLCWVLKYYYQGCVSWDWYFPYHYAPFASDFDTVSQFKPDFSRPTKPFKPLEQLMSVFPAASKQHLPLPWQKLMTDENSPIIDLYPIDFRIDLNGKKFAWQGVALLPFVDEVRLLKTLETVQDTLTEEEKARNTTGPNRIFIGRNHPAFDYFKELYSNNNGELKSMDIDPAFTYGVSGRITADETALAPDLPYPSPVNDKSCPDLPVNGAMMVIYEDPQYPEGFVFPAKRLENAKEIPRALRDYNDRRIMIAATAGHEDEDMTVEATEVDGGGRGGYSGGYNGAYRGGRGGGGGGYHQNPYAGQDRGPPRGGYDRGYGGAQARGFSNSAYGSQPPRGGYGVGGPRDSRDARGRGSIGQRLPWHY
;
A
#
# COMPACT_ATOMS: atom_id res chain seq x y z
N MET A 1 -26.47 -12.56 11.23
CA MET A 1 -26.68 -12.04 9.87
C MET A 1 -27.62 -10.84 9.85
N ASP A 2 -28.72 -10.83 10.60
CA ASP A 2 -29.70 -9.73 10.62
C ASP A 2 -29.11 -8.33 10.85
N ARG A 3 -28.11 -8.21 11.72
CA ARG A 3 -27.41 -6.93 11.94
C ARG A 3 -26.63 -6.47 10.71
N VAL A 4 -26.01 -7.41 9.99
CA VAL A 4 -25.26 -7.13 8.76
C VAL A 4 -26.22 -6.66 7.67
N GLU A 5 -27.34 -7.35 7.49
CA GLU A 5 -28.40 -6.95 6.56
C GLU A 5 -28.88 -5.52 6.83
N ARG A 6 -29.21 -5.18 8.09
CA ARG A 6 -29.63 -3.82 8.45
C ARG A 6 -28.58 -2.75 8.14
N ILE A 7 -27.30 -3.05 8.39
CA ILE A 7 -26.20 -2.12 8.09
C ILE A 7 -26.08 -1.92 6.58
N MET A 8 -26.12 -3.00 5.79
CA MET A 8 -26.00 -2.93 4.33
C MET A 8 -27.20 -2.24 3.68
N LEU A 9 -28.42 -2.49 4.17
CA LEU A 9 -29.62 -1.78 3.71
C LEU A 9 -29.54 -0.28 4.00
N GLY A 10 -29.12 0.12 5.20
CA GLY A 10 -28.90 1.52 5.54
C GLY A 10 -27.81 2.18 4.67
N LEU A 11 -26.78 1.44 4.27
CA LEU A 11 -25.79 1.91 3.30
C LEU A 11 -26.38 2.00 1.88
N GLY A 12 -27.24 1.05 1.51
CA GLY A 12 -27.99 1.00 0.26
C GLY A 12 -28.83 2.26 0.00
N GLU A 13 -29.47 2.80 1.04
CA GLU A 13 -30.29 4.02 0.96
C GLU A 13 -29.50 5.27 0.54
N VAL A 14 -28.18 5.30 0.80
CA VAL A 14 -27.30 6.45 0.53
C VAL A 14 -26.33 6.22 -0.63
N GLU A 15 -26.42 5.09 -1.35
CA GLU A 15 -25.49 4.75 -2.46
C GLU A 15 -25.48 5.83 -3.55
N ASP A 16 -26.67 6.29 -3.96
CA ASP A 16 -26.83 7.34 -4.97
C ASP A 16 -26.10 8.63 -4.58
N GLU A 17 -26.21 9.05 -3.32
CA GLU A 17 -25.56 10.25 -2.81
C GLU A 17 -24.04 10.07 -2.73
N ILE A 18 -23.60 8.88 -2.31
CA ILE A 18 -22.17 8.53 -2.24
C ILE A 18 -21.54 8.60 -3.63
N PHE A 19 -22.17 8.04 -4.66
CA PHE A 19 -21.61 8.05 -6.01
C PHE A 19 -21.57 9.45 -6.61
N LYS A 20 -22.64 10.25 -6.44
CA LYS A 20 -22.65 11.65 -6.88
C LYS A 20 -21.57 12.48 -6.18
N ARG A 21 -21.41 12.32 -4.87
CA ARG A 21 -20.38 13.04 -4.10
C ARG A 21 -18.96 12.64 -4.51
N ARG A 22 -18.71 11.34 -4.72
CA ARG A 22 -17.41 10.84 -5.21
C ARG A 22 -17.05 11.46 -6.56
N GLN A 23 -18.00 11.54 -7.49
CA GLN A 23 -17.78 12.18 -8.79
C GLN A 23 -17.42 13.67 -8.64
N GLN A 24 -18.14 14.41 -7.80
CA GLN A 24 -17.84 15.83 -7.54
C GLN A 24 -16.45 16.02 -6.92
N ASP A 25 -16.06 15.17 -5.97
CA ASP A 25 -14.75 15.22 -5.33
C ASP A 25 -13.62 14.88 -6.33
N GLU A 26 -13.85 13.93 -7.23
CA GLU A 26 -12.92 13.58 -8.30
C GLU A 26 -12.75 14.72 -9.30
N GLU A 27 -13.85 15.35 -9.75
CA GLU A 27 -13.82 16.52 -10.63
C GLU A 27 -13.07 17.70 -9.99
N ARG A 28 -13.30 17.95 -8.68
CA ARG A 28 -12.55 18.96 -7.92
C ARG A 28 -11.07 18.63 -7.85
N PHE A 29 -10.73 17.39 -7.55
CA PHE A 29 -9.33 16.96 -7.51
C PHE A 29 -8.64 17.09 -8.87
N LYS A 30 -9.32 16.69 -9.95
CA LYS A 30 -8.86 16.87 -11.33
C LYS A 30 -8.64 18.35 -11.66
N ALA A 31 -9.57 19.22 -11.31
CA ALA A 31 -9.44 20.66 -11.50
C ALA A 31 -8.22 21.23 -10.75
N ILE A 32 -8.00 20.81 -9.49
CA ILE A 32 -6.83 21.20 -8.68
C ILE A 32 -5.53 20.71 -9.34
N GLN A 33 -5.46 19.46 -9.79
CA GLN A 33 -4.28 18.90 -10.45
C GLN A 33 -3.99 19.59 -11.79
N LYS A 34 -5.03 19.86 -12.59
CA LYS A 34 -4.90 20.61 -13.84
C LYS A 34 -4.38 22.03 -13.60
N ALA A 35 -4.92 22.72 -12.59
CA ALA A 35 -4.43 24.04 -12.19
C ALA A 35 -2.96 23.98 -11.71
N LYS A 36 -2.58 22.97 -10.93
CA LYS A 36 -1.19 22.77 -10.49
C LYS A 36 -0.25 22.49 -11.67
N LYS A 37 -0.65 21.61 -12.60
CA LYS A 37 0.11 21.30 -13.82
C LYS A 37 0.27 22.53 -14.71
N ALA A 38 -0.79 23.31 -14.91
CA ALA A 38 -0.74 24.55 -15.68
C ALA A 38 0.23 25.58 -15.05
N ARG A 39 0.26 25.70 -13.71
CA ARG A 39 1.24 26.55 -13.00
C ARG A 39 2.68 26.08 -13.17
N LEU A 40 2.91 24.77 -13.38
CA LEU A 40 4.23 24.18 -13.57
C LEU A 40 4.66 24.11 -15.05
N SER A 41 3.71 24.03 -15.99
CA SER A 41 3.95 23.90 -17.43
C SER A 41 3.95 25.23 -18.18
N GLY A 42 3.38 26.29 -17.61
CA GLY A 42 3.68 27.66 -18.04
C GLY A 42 5.17 27.90 -17.80
N GLY A 43 5.93 28.03 -18.89
CA GLY A 43 7.39 27.94 -18.91
C GLY A 43 8.11 28.70 -17.80
N ARG A 44 9.30 28.19 -17.42
CA ARG A 44 10.24 28.83 -16.48
C ARG A 44 10.14 30.36 -16.55
N PRO A 45 9.92 31.08 -15.43
CA PRO A 45 10.04 32.53 -15.46
C PRO A 45 11.46 32.87 -15.92
N GLN A 46 11.55 33.53 -17.09
CA GLN A 46 12.77 34.17 -17.55
C GLN A 46 13.06 35.30 -16.55
N ALA A 47 14.10 35.10 -15.73
CA ALA A 47 14.53 35.95 -14.64
C ALA A 47 13.50 36.13 -13.48
N PRO A 48 13.96 36.25 -12.23
CA PRO A 48 13.10 36.74 -11.16
C PRO A 48 12.58 38.14 -11.56
N SER A 49 11.31 38.43 -11.31
CA SER A 49 10.68 39.72 -11.65
C SER A 49 11.32 40.92 -10.93
N TYR A 50 12.25 40.67 -10.01
CA TYR A 50 12.96 41.68 -9.25
C TYR A 50 14.40 41.20 -9.01
N VAL A 51 15.37 41.96 -9.49
CA VAL A 51 16.79 41.80 -9.15
C VAL A 51 17.14 42.94 -8.20
N PRO A 52 17.40 42.65 -6.91
CA PRO A 52 17.73 43.69 -5.94
C PRO A 52 18.98 44.46 -6.38
N SER A 53 18.97 45.78 -6.20
CA SER A 53 20.12 46.64 -6.53
C SER A 53 21.32 46.28 -5.65
N ALA A 54 22.55 46.44 -6.20
CA ALA A 54 23.77 46.15 -5.46
C ALA A 54 23.88 47.11 -4.26
N GLY A 55 23.73 46.56 -3.04
CA GLY A 55 23.66 47.33 -1.79
C GLY A 55 22.29 47.34 -1.11
N SER A 56 21.25 46.77 -1.71
CA SER A 56 19.95 46.56 -1.06
C SER A 56 20.03 45.49 0.03
N LEU A 57 19.15 45.59 1.03
CA LEU A 57 19.07 44.67 2.17
C LEU A 57 18.71 43.21 1.78
N ILE A 58 18.25 42.99 0.54
CA ILE A 58 17.84 41.69 -0.02
C ILE A 58 18.88 41.15 -1.01
N ALA A 59 19.95 41.91 -1.29
CA ALA A 59 21.03 41.44 -2.14
C ALA A 59 21.76 40.25 -1.48
N PRO A 60 22.08 39.18 -2.23
CA PRO A 60 22.74 38.02 -1.67
C PRO A 60 24.14 38.39 -1.15
N LEU A 61 24.31 38.32 0.18
CA LEU A 61 25.60 38.51 0.84
C LEU A 61 26.37 37.19 0.87
N ALA A 62 27.69 37.25 0.64
CA ALA A 62 28.55 36.08 0.61
C ALA A 62 28.72 35.37 1.96
N LYS A 63 28.31 36.00 3.09
CA LYS A 63 28.33 35.43 4.44
C LYS A 63 27.06 35.81 5.22
N ALA A 64 26.46 34.83 5.90
CA ALA A 64 25.28 35.05 6.74
C ALA A 64 25.64 35.83 8.01
N THR A 65 24.95 36.94 8.27
CA THR A 65 25.09 37.74 9.49
C THR A 65 23.92 37.41 10.43
N PRO A 66 24.16 36.90 11.65
CA PRO A 66 23.08 36.63 12.59
C PRO A 66 22.46 37.95 13.09
N MET A 67 21.14 38.07 13.02
CA MET A 67 20.38 39.25 13.46
C MET A 67 19.23 38.85 14.39
N THR A 68 18.77 39.78 15.23
CA THR A 68 17.69 39.54 16.20
C THR A 68 16.31 39.47 15.51
N GLY A 69 15.33 38.85 16.18
CA GLY A 69 13.98 38.61 15.64
C GLY A 69 13.17 39.87 15.32
N GLU A 70 13.56 41.02 15.88
CA GLU A 70 12.91 42.31 15.62
C GLU A 70 13.50 42.98 14.38
N THR A 71 14.82 42.93 14.21
CA THR A 71 15.52 43.42 13.01
C THR A 71 15.08 42.66 11.77
N THR A 72 14.93 41.33 11.85
CA THR A 72 14.46 40.50 10.73
C THR A 72 13.04 40.84 10.27
N ARG A 73 12.14 41.23 11.19
CA ARG A 73 10.77 41.67 10.84
C ARG A 73 10.75 43.03 10.17
N SER A 74 11.56 43.99 10.62
CA SER A 74 11.71 45.29 9.96
C SER A 74 12.23 45.12 8.54
N LEU A 75 13.29 44.32 8.37
CA LEU A 75 13.88 44.03 7.07
C LEU A 75 12.89 43.38 6.09
N ALA A 76 12.06 42.44 6.58
CA ALA A 76 11.03 41.83 5.77
C ALA A 76 9.91 42.82 5.37
N ALA A 77 9.59 43.79 6.23
CA ALA A 77 8.60 44.83 5.94
C ALA A 77 9.13 45.83 4.90
N ASP A 78 10.39 46.26 5.02
CA ASP A 78 11.02 47.17 4.07
C ASP A 78 11.22 46.50 2.70
N ALA A 79 11.59 45.22 2.68
CA ALA A 79 11.67 44.42 1.46
C ALA A 79 10.34 44.33 0.70
N ARG A 80 9.21 44.23 1.43
CA ARG A 80 7.88 44.22 0.81
C ARG A 80 7.49 45.57 0.22
N LYS A 81 7.87 46.67 0.88
CA LYS A 81 7.64 48.03 0.35
C LYS A 81 8.46 48.29 -0.90
N GLU A 82 9.71 47.85 -0.93
CA GLU A 82 10.59 47.98 -2.10
C GLU A 82 10.04 47.16 -3.29
N ALA A 83 9.55 45.95 -3.03
CA ALA A 83 8.89 45.12 -4.05
C ALA A 83 7.59 45.75 -4.59
N MET A 84 6.78 46.40 -3.74
CA MET A 84 5.59 47.13 -4.19
C MET A 84 5.94 48.34 -5.06
N GLN A 85 6.94 49.14 -4.65
CA GLN A 85 7.39 50.30 -5.43
C GLN A 85 8.00 49.89 -6.78
N PHE A 86 8.67 48.74 -6.84
CA PHE A 86 9.16 48.20 -8.12
C PHE A 86 8.00 47.84 -9.06
N ALA A 87 6.95 47.18 -8.55
CA ALA A 87 5.77 46.84 -9.34
C ALA A 87 5.03 48.08 -9.86
N GLU A 88 4.89 49.12 -9.05
CA GLU A 88 4.28 50.40 -9.46
C GLU A 88 5.14 51.12 -10.51
N ASN A 89 6.46 51.11 -10.37
CA ASN A 89 7.39 51.69 -11.36
C ASN A 89 7.39 50.93 -12.68
N GLU A 90 7.24 49.59 -12.65
CA GLU A 90 7.14 48.77 -13.86
C GLU A 90 5.81 49.05 -14.60
N GLU A 91 4.70 49.16 -13.87
CA GLU A 91 3.40 49.53 -14.45
C GLU A 91 3.42 50.94 -15.04
N ALA A 92 4.08 51.89 -14.36
CA ALA A 92 4.28 53.25 -14.86
C ALA A 92 5.16 53.28 -16.12
N ALA A 93 6.25 52.50 -16.16
CA ALA A 93 7.12 52.38 -17.34
C ALA A 93 6.41 51.74 -18.54
N GLN A 94 5.54 50.74 -18.31
CA GLN A 94 4.71 50.14 -19.35
C GLN A 94 3.68 51.13 -19.90
N ARG A 95 3.05 51.94 -19.03
CA ARG A 95 2.13 53.02 -19.45
C ARG A 95 2.86 54.11 -20.25
N LEU A 96 4.06 54.51 -19.84
CA LEU A 96 4.88 55.49 -20.58
C LEU A 96 5.29 54.96 -21.97
N LYS A 97 5.65 53.68 -22.06
CA LYS A 97 6.01 53.01 -23.32
C LYS A 97 4.82 52.87 -24.28
N LEU A 98 3.60 52.73 -23.75
CA LEU A 98 2.37 52.77 -24.52
C LEU A 98 2.04 54.19 -25.02
N MET A 99 2.37 55.23 -24.26
CA MET A 99 2.20 56.63 -24.68
C MET A 99 3.22 57.08 -25.74
N LEU A 100 4.50 56.68 -25.62
CA LEU A 100 5.53 57.03 -26.61
C LEU A 100 5.31 56.37 -27.98
N LYS A 101 4.47 55.34 -28.07
CA LYS A 101 4.23 54.58 -29.31
C LYS A 101 3.13 55.17 -30.20
N LYS A 102 2.52 56.31 -29.81
CA LYS A 102 1.34 56.87 -30.49
C LYS A 102 1.59 58.09 -31.38
N GLU A 103 2.84 58.52 -31.58
CA GLU A 103 3.17 59.57 -32.56
C GLU A 103 4.30 59.10 -33.48
N GLY A 104 3.95 58.87 -34.75
CA GLY A 104 4.88 58.59 -35.84
C GLY A 104 4.51 57.37 -36.67
N GLU A 105 3.52 57.49 -37.55
CA GLU A 105 3.36 56.57 -38.69
C GLU A 105 4.07 57.11 -39.94
N ASN A 106 4.62 56.15 -40.70
CA ASN A 106 5.17 56.17 -42.07
C ASN A 106 6.64 56.58 -42.29
N SER A 107 7.48 55.57 -42.54
CA SER A 107 8.15 55.40 -43.84
C SER A 107 8.78 54.01 -44.02
N ASP A 108 8.94 53.69 -45.29
CA ASP A 108 9.22 52.42 -45.96
C ASP A 108 10.69 51.92 -45.87
N ALA A 109 10.88 50.69 -46.33
CA ALA A 109 12.07 50.09 -46.94
C ALA A 109 13.25 49.58 -46.07
N GLY A 110 13.36 48.25 -46.04
CA GLY A 110 14.58 47.51 -46.40
C GLY A 110 15.78 47.48 -45.42
N ASN A 111 16.09 46.31 -44.85
CA ASN A 111 17.25 45.47 -45.24
C ASN A 111 17.39 44.26 -44.31
N LYS A 112 17.93 43.18 -44.86
CA LYS A 112 18.08 41.82 -44.30
C LYS A 112 19.05 41.76 -43.10
N GLN A 113 18.72 40.96 -42.06
CA GLN A 113 19.64 39.95 -41.52
C GLN A 113 18.99 38.99 -40.50
N GLY A 114 19.17 37.69 -40.77
CA GLY A 114 19.34 36.59 -39.82
C GLY A 114 18.52 36.52 -38.53
N SER A 115 17.49 35.68 -38.51
CA SER A 115 17.36 34.61 -37.51
C SER A 115 16.25 33.64 -37.92
N ARG A 116 16.59 32.36 -38.03
CA ARG A 116 15.61 31.28 -38.24
C ARG A 116 14.69 31.24 -37.01
N LYS A 117 13.51 31.87 -37.09
CA LYS A 117 12.40 31.58 -36.16
C LYS A 117 11.97 30.14 -36.39
N ARG A 118 12.25 29.28 -35.41
CA ARG A 118 11.66 27.95 -35.32
C ARG A 118 10.13 28.12 -35.36
N PRO A 119 9.37 27.29 -36.11
CA PRO A 119 7.92 27.35 -36.05
C PRO A 119 7.49 27.14 -34.60
N ALA A 120 6.57 27.97 -34.14
CA ALA A 120 5.97 27.83 -32.81
C ALA A 120 5.50 26.38 -32.65
N GLU A 121 6.02 25.69 -31.63
CA GLU A 121 5.49 24.40 -31.22
C GLU A 121 3.98 24.58 -31.01
N LYS A 122 3.19 23.76 -31.71
CA LYS A 122 1.75 23.66 -31.45
C LYS A 122 1.58 23.45 -29.94
N PRO A 123 0.56 24.07 -29.30
CA PRO A 123 0.26 23.80 -27.91
C PRO A 123 0.19 22.28 -27.73
N LEU A 124 0.94 21.73 -26.78
CA LEU A 124 0.82 20.33 -26.42
C LEU A 124 -0.66 20.04 -26.16
N ASP A 125 -1.24 19.19 -27.00
CA ASP A 125 -2.57 18.66 -26.77
C ASP A 125 -2.50 17.83 -25.48
N LEU A 126 -3.04 18.41 -24.42
CA LEU A 126 -3.14 17.82 -23.08
C LEU A 126 -4.45 17.04 -22.92
N SER A 127 -5.07 16.60 -24.02
CA SER A 127 -6.12 15.59 -23.96
C SER A 127 -5.47 14.22 -23.73
N ASP A 128 -5.11 13.96 -22.47
CA ASP A 128 -5.27 12.60 -21.96
C ASP A 128 -6.78 12.32 -22.06
N GLU A 129 -7.27 11.84 -23.21
CA GLU A 129 -8.67 11.41 -23.35
C GLU A 129 -8.90 10.32 -22.31
N GLU A 130 -9.59 10.69 -21.23
CA GLU A 130 -9.87 9.76 -20.14
C GLU A 130 -10.73 8.61 -20.71
N PRO A 131 -10.46 7.37 -20.30
CA PRO A 131 -11.30 6.24 -20.68
C PRO A 131 -12.75 6.56 -20.35
N LYS A 132 -13.63 6.38 -21.34
CA LYS A 132 -15.06 6.66 -21.19
C LYS A 132 -15.64 5.76 -20.08
N ASP A 133 -16.20 6.37 -19.03
CA ASP A 133 -16.96 5.64 -18.02
C ASP A 133 -18.33 5.29 -18.60
N ASP A 134 -18.50 4.04 -19.02
CA ASP A 134 -19.76 3.56 -19.58
C ASP A 134 -20.81 3.24 -18.48
N ILE A 135 -20.37 2.99 -17.24
CA ILE A 135 -21.25 2.58 -16.12
C ILE A 135 -21.90 3.80 -15.47
N ARG A 136 -21.16 4.90 -15.33
CA ARG A 136 -21.68 6.20 -14.84
C ARG A 136 -22.41 6.02 -13.52
N LEU A 137 -21.68 5.66 -12.47
CA LEU A 137 -22.24 5.40 -11.13
C LEU A 137 -23.00 6.59 -10.53
N PHE A 138 -22.72 7.80 -11.02
CA PHE A 138 -23.35 9.04 -10.57
C PHE A 138 -24.70 9.36 -11.24
N GLU A 139 -25.10 8.60 -12.28
CA GLU A 139 -26.36 8.79 -13.01
C GLU A 139 -27.38 7.69 -12.70
N ALA A 140 -28.67 8.03 -12.67
CA ALA A 140 -29.75 7.05 -12.48
C ALA A 140 -29.65 5.85 -13.44
N GLY A 141 -30.03 4.66 -12.97
CA GLY A 141 -29.88 3.41 -13.71
C GLY A 141 -28.46 2.83 -13.73
N TRP A 142 -27.56 3.35 -12.87
CA TRP A 142 -26.18 2.85 -12.75
C TRP A 142 -26.11 1.37 -12.37
N LYS A 143 -27.04 0.90 -11.54
CA LYS A 143 -27.05 -0.48 -11.06
C LYS A 143 -27.26 -1.47 -12.20
N ASP A 144 -28.22 -1.20 -13.08
CA ASP A 144 -28.50 -2.04 -14.24
C ASP A 144 -27.36 -1.99 -15.26
N ARG A 145 -26.78 -0.80 -15.50
CA ARG A 145 -25.60 -0.66 -16.37
C ARG A 145 -24.40 -1.44 -15.82
N TYR A 146 -24.19 -1.39 -14.51
CA TYR A 146 -23.11 -2.12 -13.85
C TYR A 146 -23.26 -3.62 -14.01
N TYR A 147 -24.41 -4.18 -13.64
CA TYR A 147 -24.63 -5.62 -13.72
C TYR A 147 -24.61 -6.13 -15.17
N ARG A 148 -25.16 -5.36 -16.12
CA ARG A 148 -25.04 -5.68 -17.54
C ARG A 148 -23.59 -5.64 -18.03
N ALA A 149 -22.82 -4.62 -17.66
CA ALA A 149 -21.45 -4.47 -18.15
C ALA A 149 -20.45 -5.44 -17.51
N LYS A 150 -20.62 -5.75 -16.22
CA LYS A 150 -19.65 -6.54 -15.42
C LYS A 150 -19.98 -8.02 -15.31
N PHE A 151 -21.26 -8.37 -15.39
CA PHE A 151 -21.74 -9.75 -15.21
C PHE A 151 -22.55 -10.27 -16.41
N ASP A 152 -22.83 -9.42 -17.40
CA ASP A 152 -23.69 -9.72 -18.56
C ASP A 152 -25.13 -10.17 -18.21
N VAL A 153 -25.64 -9.71 -17.05
CA VAL A 153 -26.98 -10.06 -16.56
C VAL A 153 -27.98 -8.92 -16.76
N GLY A 154 -29.26 -9.29 -16.85
CA GLY A 154 -30.38 -8.36 -17.02
C GLY A 154 -30.75 -7.57 -15.77
N ALA A 155 -31.60 -6.56 -15.96
CA ALA A 155 -32.15 -5.77 -14.85
C ALA A 155 -33.12 -6.58 -13.98
N ASP A 156 -33.75 -7.56 -14.61
CA ASP A 156 -34.75 -8.49 -14.11
C ASP A 156 -34.16 -9.64 -13.27
N ASP A 157 -32.87 -9.94 -13.43
CA ASP A 157 -32.21 -11.03 -12.70
C ASP A 157 -31.76 -10.60 -11.29
N VAL A 158 -32.75 -10.33 -10.44
CA VAL A 158 -32.53 -9.98 -9.03
C VAL A 158 -31.98 -11.17 -8.24
N GLU A 159 -32.35 -12.39 -8.61
CA GLU A 159 -31.86 -13.61 -7.98
C GLU A 159 -30.35 -13.75 -8.15
N PHE A 160 -29.80 -13.45 -9.33
CA PHE A 160 -28.37 -13.42 -9.54
C PHE A 160 -27.67 -12.40 -8.64
N ARG A 161 -28.20 -11.17 -8.51
CA ARG A 161 -27.61 -10.13 -7.63
C ARG A 161 -27.54 -10.61 -6.18
N ARG A 162 -28.62 -11.23 -5.69
CA ARG A 162 -28.68 -11.84 -4.35
C ARG A 162 -27.70 -12.99 -4.20
N LYS A 163 -27.54 -13.83 -5.24
CA LYS A 163 -26.55 -14.92 -5.24
C LYS A 163 -25.12 -14.39 -5.11
N VAL A 164 -24.78 -13.30 -5.81
CA VAL A 164 -23.47 -12.64 -5.65
C VAL A 164 -23.32 -12.07 -4.24
N ALA A 165 -24.35 -11.44 -3.68
CA ALA A 165 -24.36 -10.93 -2.30
C ALA A 165 -24.16 -12.04 -1.27
N TRP A 166 -24.83 -13.19 -1.42
CA TRP A 166 -24.66 -14.33 -0.53
C TRP A 166 -23.24 -14.88 -0.57
N ALA A 167 -22.67 -15.09 -1.76
CA ALA A 167 -21.27 -15.50 -1.91
C ALA A 167 -20.30 -14.48 -1.30
N TYR A 168 -20.61 -13.18 -1.40
CA TYR A 168 -19.79 -12.13 -0.80
C TYR A 168 -19.82 -12.20 0.73
N VAL A 169 -21.01 -12.36 1.33
CA VAL A 169 -21.13 -12.50 2.80
C VAL A 169 -20.49 -13.79 3.29
N GLU A 170 -20.62 -14.89 2.55
CA GLU A 170 -19.89 -16.12 2.84
C GLU A 170 -18.38 -15.86 2.92
N GLY A 171 -17.84 -15.07 1.98
CA GLY A 171 -16.45 -14.66 1.99
C GLY A 171 -16.05 -13.78 3.17
N LEU A 172 -16.91 -12.85 3.59
CA LEU A 172 -16.68 -12.08 4.81
C LEU A 172 -16.61 -12.99 6.04
N CYS A 173 -17.49 -14.00 6.13
CA CYS A 173 -17.46 -15.00 7.20
C CYS A 173 -16.21 -15.87 7.13
N TRP A 174 -15.81 -16.29 5.93
CA TRP A 174 -14.58 -17.06 5.70
C TRP A 174 -13.35 -16.28 6.15
N VAL A 175 -13.20 -15.01 5.72
CA VAL A 175 -12.08 -14.15 6.10
C VAL A 175 -12.06 -13.93 7.61
N LEU A 176 -13.20 -13.61 8.22
CA LEU A 176 -13.24 -13.40 9.67
C LEU A 176 -12.82 -14.66 10.44
N LYS A 177 -13.29 -15.84 10.01
CA LYS A 177 -12.89 -17.12 10.60
C LYS A 177 -11.41 -17.40 10.37
N TYR A 178 -10.89 -17.14 9.17
CA TYR A 178 -9.47 -17.29 8.83
C TYR A 178 -8.55 -16.58 9.84
N TYR A 179 -8.86 -15.33 10.16
CA TYR A 179 -8.06 -14.54 11.11
C TYR A 179 -8.20 -14.96 12.58
N TYR A 180 -9.40 -15.38 13.01
CA TYR A 180 -9.66 -15.62 14.44
C TYR A 180 -9.59 -17.09 14.86
N GLN A 181 -9.79 -18.02 13.93
CA GLN A 181 -9.93 -19.46 14.19
C GLN A 181 -9.11 -20.33 13.23
N GLY A 182 -8.42 -19.74 12.25
CA GLY A 182 -7.70 -20.46 11.21
C GLY A 182 -8.54 -20.74 9.96
N CYS A 183 -7.92 -21.35 8.94
CA CYS A 183 -8.56 -21.63 7.67
C CYS A 183 -9.70 -22.65 7.82
N VAL A 184 -10.92 -22.24 7.47
CA VAL A 184 -12.13 -23.06 7.60
C VAL A 184 -12.51 -23.81 6.32
N SER A 185 -12.00 -23.38 5.17
CA SER A 185 -12.15 -24.09 3.91
C SER A 185 -11.03 -23.71 2.96
N TRP A 186 -10.26 -24.70 2.51
CA TRP A 186 -9.21 -24.51 1.50
C TRP A 186 -9.78 -24.44 0.07
N ASP A 187 -10.95 -25.06 -0.15
CA ASP A 187 -11.61 -25.13 -1.46
C ASP A 187 -12.45 -23.85 -1.74
N TRP A 188 -12.82 -23.10 -0.70
CA TRP A 188 -13.73 -21.95 -0.85
C TRP A 188 -13.05 -20.77 -1.55
N TYR A 189 -13.74 -20.18 -2.53
CA TYR A 189 -13.35 -18.93 -3.18
C TYR A 189 -14.59 -18.13 -3.56
N PHE A 190 -14.42 -16.82 -3.80
CA PHE A 190 -15.48 -15.96 -4.31
C PHE A 190 -15.54 -16.06 -5.85
N PRO A 191 -16.60 -16.63 -6.46
CA PRO A 191 -16.60 -17.04 -7.87
C PRO A 191 -17.03 -15.91 -8.82
N TYR A 192 -16.67 -14.66 -8.49
CA TYR A 192 -16.95 -13.51 -9.33
C TYR A 192 -15.79 -12.50 -9.31
N HIS A 193 -15.57 -11.82 -10.43
CA HIS A 193 -14.52 -10.80 -10.55
C HIS A 193 -14.88 -9.48 -9.86
N TYR A 194 -16.17 -9.25 -9.59
CA TYR A 194 -16.69 -7.99 -9.10
C TYR A 194 -17.61 -8.19 -7.89
N ALA A 195 -17.66 -7.17 -7.03
CA ALA A 195 -18.50 -7.17 -5.83
C ALA A 195 -19.94 -6.72 -6.16
N PRO A 196 -20.94 -7.16 -5.40
CA PRO A 196 -22.30 -6.61 -5.49
C PRO A 196 -22.39 -5.25 -4.78
N PHE A 197 -23.51 -4.55 -4.95
CA PHE A 197 -23.79 -3.30 -4.24
C PHE A 197 -24.38 -3.57 -2.85
N ALA A 198 -24.28 -2.62 -1.93
CA ALA A 198 -24.77 -2.78 -0.56
C ALA A 198 -26.30 -2.99 -0.53
N SER A 199 -27.03 -2.36 -1.46
CA SER A 199 -28.47 -2.56 -1.63
C SER A 199 -28.86 -3.98 -2.09
N ASP A 200 -27.93 -4.83 -2.54
CA ASP A 200 -28.20 -6.23 -2.92
C ASP A 200 -28.14 -7.21 -1.74
N PHE A 201 -27.76 -6.76 -0.55
CA PHE A 201 -27.64 -7.59 0.65
C PHE A 201 -28.97 -7.74 1.41
N ASP A 202 -30.11 -7.58 0.74
CA ASP A 202 -31.45 -7.50 1.33
C ASP A 202 -31.98 -8.81 1.93
N THR A 203 -31.33 -9.94 1.64
CA THR A 203 -31.76 -11.29 2.01
C THR A 203 -30.68 -12.09 2.74
N VAL A 204 -29.58 -11.44 3.13
CA VAL A 204 -28.41 -12.13 3.72
C VAL A 204 -28.68 -12.65 5.12
N SER A 205 -29.74 -12.17 5.81
CA SER A 205 -30.26 -12.76 7.04
C SER A 205 -30.66 -14.24 6.89
N GLN A 206 -31.11 -14.63 5.69
CA GLN A 206 -31.56 -15.98 5.37
C GLN A 206 -30.39 -16.92 5.07
N PHE A 207 -29.24 -16.35 4.70
CA PHE A 207 -28.05 -17.11 4.34
C PHE A 207 -27.34 -17.66 5.59
N LYS A 208 -27.03 -18.96 5.56
CA LYS A 208 -26.29 -19.65 6.62
C LYS A 208 -24.98 -20.19 6.01
N PRO A 209 -23.83 -19.57 6.30
CA PRO A 209 -22.53 -20.06 5.85
C PRO A 209 -22.28 -21.45 6.42
N ASP A 210 -21.88 -22.39 5.57
CA ASP A 210 -21.54 -23.76 5.95
C ASP A 210 -20.13 -24.11 5.48
N PHE A 211 -19.22 -24.23 6.44
CA PHE A 211 -17.83 -24.64 6.23
C PHE A 211 -17.55 -25.98 6.92
N SER A 212 -18.57 -26.81 7.12
CA SER A 212 -18.43 -28.12 7.80
C SER A 212 -17.72 -29.17 6.95
N ARG A 213 -17.68 -28.99 5.63
CA ARG A 213 -16.98 -29.90 4.72
C ARG A 213 -15.47 -29.89 5.02
N PRO A 214 -14.86 -31.05 5.31
CA PRO A 214 -13.42 -31.13 5.46
C PRO A 214 -12.74 -30.85 4.12
N THR A 215 -11.72 -30.01 4.14
CA THR A 215 -10.94 -29.59 2.97
C THR A 215 -9.45 -29.71 3.28
N LYS A 216 -8.63 -29.75 2.23
CA LYS A 216 -7.17 -29.89 2.37
C LYS A 216 -6.48 -28.89 1.44
N PRO A 217 -5.30 -28.38 1.82
CA PRO A 217 -4.52 -27.56 0.89
C PRO A 217 -4.13 -28.38 -0.34
N PHE A 218 -4.06 -27.72 -1.50
CA PHE A 218 -3.42 -28.28 -2.69
C PHE A 218 -2.00 -28.73 -2.39
N LYS A 219 -1.53 -29.77 -3.08
CA LYS A 219 -0.10 -30.06 -3.09
C LYS A 219 0.67 -28.93 -3.77
N PRO A 220 1.95 -28.70 -3.44
CA PRO A 220 2.72 -27.61 -4.01
C PRO A 220 2.68 -27.52 -5.54
N LEU A 221 2.83 -28.64 -6.25
CA LEU A 221 2.81 -28.65 -7.72
C LEU A 221 1.40 -28.43 -8.29
N GLU A 222 0.36 -28.96 -7.63
CA GLU A 222 -1.04 -28.73 -8.01
C GLU A 222 -1.36 -27.23 -7.89
N GLN A 223 -0.92 -26.59 -6.80
CA GLN A 223 -1.05 -25.15 -6.62
C GLN A 223 -0.30 -24.39 -7.73
N LEU A 224 0.94 -24.77 -8.06
CA LEU A 224 1.70 -24.12 -9.14
C LEU A 224 0.96 -24.17 -10.48
N MET A 225 0.34 -25.31 -10.80
CA MET A 225 -0.49 -25.43 -12.01
C MET A 225 -1.72 -24.52 -11.97
N SER A 226 -2.30 -24.28 -10.78
CA SER A 226 -3.45 -23.38 -10.64
C SER A 226 -3.12 -21.88 -10.66
N VAL A 227 -1.87 -21.48 -10.35
CA VAL A 227 -1.50 -20.05 -10.19
C VAL A 227 -0.54 -19.52 -11.25
N PHE A 228 0.26 -20.37 -11.90
CA PHE A 228 1.24 -19.90 -12.86
C PHE A 228 0.66 -19.69 -14.26
N PRO A 229 1.10 -18.62 -14.96
CA PRO A 229 0.91 -18.53 -16.40
C PRO A 229 1.85 -19.51 -17.12
N ALA A 230 1.50 -19.89 -18.36
CA ALA A 230 2.32 -20.77 -19.19
C ALA A 230 3.77 -20.26 -19.40
N ALA A 231 3.99 -18.94 -19.33
CA ALA A 231 5.30 -18.31 -19.41
C ALA A 231 6.26 -18.70 -18.27
N SER A 232 5.74 -19.19 -17.14
CA SER A 232 6.52 -19.58 -15.95
C SER A 232 6.69 -21.10 -15.82
N LYS A 233 6.43 -21.85 -16.90
CA LYS A 233 6.44 -23.32 -16.88
C LYS A 233 7.76 -23.95 -16.44
N GLN A 234 8.90 -23.25 -16.55
CA GLN A 234 10.22 -23.75 -16.14
C GLN A 234 10.32 -24.22 -14.68
N HIS A 235 9.37 -23.82 -13.82
CA HIS A 235 9.33 -24.19 -12.40
C HIS A 235 8.56 -25.50 -12.13
N LEU A 236 7.94 -26.07 -13.16
CA LEU A 236 7.15 -27.29 -13.12
C LEU A 236 7.92 -28.47 -13.72
N PRO A 237 7.57 -29.72 -13.35
CA PRO A 237 8.09 -30.92 -14.00
C PRO A 237 7.91 -30.88 -15.51
N LEU A 238 8.92 -31.31 -16.27
CA LEU A 238 8.89 -31.28 -17.75
C LEU A 238 7.62 -31.89 -18.37
N PRO A 239 7.07 -33.02 -17.87
CA PRO A 239 5.81 -33.57 -18.40
C PRO A 239 4.61 -32.65 -18.15
N TRP A 240 4.56 -31.96 -17.01
CA TRP A 240 3.47 -31.07 -16.61
C TRP A 240 3.49 -29.77 -17.41
N GLN A 241 4.68 -29.28 -17.79
CA GLN A 241 4.82 -28.08 -18.62
C GLN A 241 4.04 -28.18 -19.93
N LYS A 242 3.92 -29.39 -20.49
CA LYS A 242 3.16 -29.62 -21.73
C LYS A 242 1.68 -29.30 -21.57
N LEU A 243 1.10 -29.57 -20.39
CA LEU A 243 -0.30 -29.30 -20.11
C LEU A 243 -0.65 -27.80 -20.17
N MET A 244 0.34 -26.91 -20.02
CA MET A 244 0.15 -25.46 -20.12
C MET A 244 0.37 -24.90 -21.52
N THR A 245 0.93 -25.68 -22.45
CA THR A 245 1.34 -25.17 -23.78
C THR A 245 0.86 -25.98 -24.96
N ASP A 246 0.46 -27.24 -24.77
CA ASP A 246 -0.11 -28.06 -25.83
C ASP A 246 -1.56 -27.66 -26.07
N GLU A 247 -1.90 -27.34 -27.33
CA GLU A 247 -3.25 -26.98 -27.74
C GLU A 247 -4.27 -28.11 -27.52
N ASN A 248 -3.80 -29.37 -27.43
CA ASN A 248 -4.64 -30.53 -27.14
C ASN A 248 -4.80 -30.82 -25.63
N SER A 249 -4.19 -30.00 -24.77
CA SER A 249 -4.31 -30.20 -23.33
C SER A 249 -5.76 -29.98 -22.85
N PRO A 250 -6.33 -30.87 -22.01
CA PRO A 250 -7.70 -30.73 -21.48
C PRO A 250 -7.95 -29.48 -20.62
N ILE A 251 -6.87 -28.80 -20.23
CA ILE A 251 -6.86 -27.62 -19.37
C ILE A 251 -6.15 -26.42 -20.02
N ILE A 252 -5.93 -26.45 -21.34
CA ILE A 252 -5.24 -25.34 -22.04
C ILE A 252 -5.99 -24.01 -21.92
N ASP A 253 -7.32 -24.06 -21.77
CA ASP A 253 -8.18 -22.89 -21.60
C ASP A 253 -7.89 -22.11 -20.31
N LEU A 254 -7.23 -22.73 -19.33
CA LEU A 254 -6.80 -22.07 -18.10
C LEU A 254 -5.61 -21.12 -18.30
N TYR A 255 -4.89 -21.24 -19.42
CA TYR A 255 -3.63 -20.53 -19.67
C TYR A 255 -3.69 -19.65 -20.93
N PRO A 256 -4.57 -18.63 -20.96
CA PRO A 256 -4.64 -17.72 -22.09
C PRO A 256 -3.31 -16.96 -22.26
N ILE A 257 -2.89 -16.78 -23.52
CA ILE A 257 -1.68 -16.01 -23.87
C ILE A 257 -1.87 -14.52 -23.55
N ASP A 258 -3.09 -14.02 -23.75
CA ASP A 258 -3.48 -12.64 -23.47
C ASP A 258 -4.86 -12.60 -22.80
N PHE A 259 -5.06 -11.65 -21.89
CA PHE A 259 -6.30 -11.49 -21.14
C PHE A 259 -6.60 -10.01 -20.90
N ARG A 260 -7.87 -9.71 -20.71
CA ARG A 260 -8.30 -8.32 -20.53
C ARG A 260 -8.10 -7.87 -19.09
N ILE A 261 -7.60 -6.65 -18.93
CA ILE A 261 -7.59 -5.95 -17.64
C ILE A 261 -8.64 -4.85 -17.70
N ASP A 262 -9.66 -4.98 -16.85
CA ASP A 262 -10.67 -3.93 -16.67
C ASP A 262 -10.22 -2.95 -15.61
N LEU A 263 -9.94 -1.71 -16.01
CA LEU A 263 -9.52 -0.65 -15.09
C LEU A 263 -10.57 -0.33 -14.03
N ASN A 264 -11.86 -0.58 -14.29
CA ASN A 264 -12.96 -0.39 -13.34
C ASN A 264 -12.92 0.99 -12.62
N GLY A 265 -12.69 2.05 -13.40
CA GLY A 265 -12.58 3.44 -12.91
C GLY A 265 -11.25 3.78 -12.22
N LYS A 266 -10.25 2.89 -12.26
CA LYS A 266 -8.90 3.14 -11.73
C LYS A 266 -7.97 3.68 -12.79
N LYS A 267 -6.90 4.36 -12.34
CA LYS A 267 -5.95 5.03 -13.22
C LYS A 267 -4.89 4.09 -13.79
N PHE A 268 -4.46 3.09 -13.00
CA PHE A 268 -3.33 2.24 -13.37
C PHE A 268 -3.77 0.78 -13.52
N ALA A 269 -3.17 0.08 -14.50
CA ALA A 269 -3.51 -1.31 -14.81
C ALA A 269 -3.39 -2.27 -13.61
N TRP A 270 -2.40 -2.07 -12.73
CA TRP A 270 -2.22 -2.89 -11.52
C TRP A 270 -3.34 -2.72 -10.47
N GLN A 271 -4.19 -1.70 -10.62
CA GLN A 271 -5.41 -1.51 -9.82
C GLN A 271 -6.65 -2.09 -10.49
N GLY A 272 -6.53 -2.47 -11.76
CA GLY A 272 -7.61 -3.06 -12.54
C GLY A 272 -7.84 -4.53 -12.18
N VAL A 273 -8.93 -5.06 -12.70
CA VAL A 273 -9.35 -6.45 -12.53
C VAL A 273 -8.85 -7.27 -13.71
N ALA A 274 -8.01 -8.27 -13.45
CA ALA A 274 -7.60 -9.25 -14.46
C ALA A 274 -8.77 -10.23 -14.69
N LEU A 275 -9.30 -10.25 -15.92
CA LEU A 275 -10.39 -11.12 -16.31
C LEU A 275 -9.84 -12.47 -16.79
N LEU A 276 -9.56 -13.34 -15.83
CA LEU A 276 -9.08 -14.69 -16.06
C LEU A 276 -10.20 -15.71 -15.83
N PRO A 277 -10.22 -16.84 -16.55
CA PRO A 277 -11.12 -17.93 -16.20
C PRO A 277 -10.77 -18.48 -14.81
N PHE A 278 -11.79 -18.79 -14.01
CA PHE A 278 -11.58 -19.50 -12.75
C PHE A 278 -11.15 -20.94 -13.04
N VAL A 279 -10.19 -21.44 -12.24
CA VAL A 279 -9.70 -22.81 -12.36
C VAL A 279 -10.77 -23.77 -11.85
N ASP A 280 -11.15 -24.73 -12.69
CA ASP A 280 -11.95 -25.88 -12.27
C ASP A 280 -11.02 -26.90 -11.60
N GLU A 281 -11.04 -26.90 -10.27
CA GLU A 281 -10.24 -27.80 -9.42
C GLU A 281 -10.39 -29.26 -9.81
N VAL A 282 -11.63 -29.74 -10.01
CA VAL A 282 -11.91 -31.15 -10.27
C VAL A 282 -11.31 -31.56 -11.61
N ARG A 283 -11.47 -30.70 -12.63
CA ARG A 283 -10.88 -30.93 -13.95
C ARG A 283 -9.36 -30.86 -13.93
N LEU A 284 -8.78 -29.92 -13.17
CA LEU A 284 -7.33 -29.77 -13.02
C LEU A 284 -6.73 -31.03 -12.39
N LEU A 285 -7.20 -31.42 -11.20
CA LEU A 285 -6.68 -32.56 -10.45
C LEU A 285 -6.77 -33.86 -11.25
N LYS A 286 -7.92 -34.10 -11.91
CA LYS A 286 -8.11 -35.27 -12.78
C LYS A 286 -7.11 -35.30 -13.95
N THR A 287 -6.72 -34.15 -14.49
CA THR A 287 -5.71 -34.07 -15.55
C THR A 287 -4.32 -34.35 -15.01
N LEU A 288 -3.99 -33.82 -13.83
CA LEU A 288 -2.69 -34.03 -13.18
C LEU A 288 -2.46 -35.49 -12.74
N GLU A 289 -3.52 -36.22 -12.37
CA GLU A 289 -3.44 -37.65 -12.07
C GLU A 289 -2.80 -38.45 -13.22
N THR A 290 -3.06 -38.07 -14.49
CA THR A 290 -2.52 -38.77 -15.67
C THR A 290 -1.00 -38.63 -15.83
N VAL A 291 -0.40 -37.61 -15.21
CA VAL A 291 1.03 -37.30 -15.28
C VAL A 291 1.72 -37.40 -13.91
N GLN A 292 1.01 -37.81 -12.87
CA GLN A 292 1.52 -37.89 -11.50
C GLN A 292 2.65 -38.92 -11.38
N ASP A 293 2.56 -40.05 -12.10
CA ASP A 293 3.57 -41.11 -12.06
C ASP A 293 4.86 -40.76 -12.81
N THR A 294 4.86 -39.65 -13.56
CA THR A 294 6.04 -39.20 -14.33
C THR A 294 7.03 -38.39 -13.50
N LEU A 295 6.69 -38.07 -12.24
CA LEU A 295 7.52 -37.29 -11.34
C LEU A 295 8.77 -38.06 -10.92
N THR A 296 9.91 -37.38 -10.90
CA THR A 296 11.13 -37.90 -10.27
C THR A 296 11.01 -37.94 -8.75
N GLU A 297 11.90 -38.68 -8.07
CA GLU A 297 11.86 -38.76 -6.59
C GLU A 297 12.09 -37.41 -5.91
N GLU A 298 12.94 -36.54 -6.48
CA GLU A 298 13.11 -35.16 -6.00
C GLU A 298 11.81 -34.36 -6.15
N GLU A 299 11.13 -34.50 -7.29
CA GLU A 299 9.89 -33.78 -7.56
C GLU A 299 8.74 -34.26 -6.68
N LYS A 300 8.70 -35.56 -6.38
CA LYS A 300 7.78 -36.13 -5.39
C LYS A 300 8.07 -35.56 -4.01
N ALA A 301 9.34 -35.50 -3.59
CA ALA A 301 9.72 -34.94 -2.30
C ALA A 301 9.28 -33.48 -2.14
N ARG A 302 9.55 -32.60 -3.12
CA ARG A 302 9.11 -31.18 -3.07
C ARG A 302 7.59 -30.99 -3.22
N ASN A 303 6.85 -32.03 -3.60
CA ASN A 303 5.40 -32.03 -3.68
C ASN A 303 4.73 -32.57 -2.41
N THR A 304 5.49 -32.78 -1.32
CA THR A 304 4.96 -33.18 -0.01
C THR A 304 4.95 -32.01 0.97
N THR A 305 4.04 -32.05 1.94
CA THR A 305 4.02 -31.08 3.05
C THR A 305 5.14 -31.39 4.02
N GLY A 306 6.09 -30.47 4.16
CA GLY A 306 7.18 -30.61 5.12
C GLY A 306 6.78 -30.21 6.55
N PRO A 307 7.52 -30.66 7.56
CA PRO A 307 7.31 -30.26 8.95
C PRO A 307 7.90 -28.88 9.26
N ASN A 308 7.40 -28.25 10.32
CA ASN A 308 8.08 -27.11 10.94
C ASN A 308 9.31 -27.60 11.72
N ARG A 309 10.32 -26.75 11.83
CA ARG A 309 11.57 -27.05 12.55
C ARG A 309 11.91 -25.94 13.52
N ILE A 310 12.44 -26.31 14.68
CA ILE A 310 12.95 -25.37 15.69
C ILE A 310 14.43 -25.63 15.94
N PHE A 311 15.18 -24.56 16.18
CA PHE A 311 16.62 -24.59 16.38
C PHE A 311 16.98 -23.94 17.72
N ILE A 312 17.85 -24.60 18.50
CA ILE A 312 18.39 -24.03 19.73
C ILE A 312 19.91 -24.20 19.79
N GLY A 313 20.61 -23.19 20.31
CA GLY A 313 22.07 -23.23 20.48
C GLY A 313 22.49 -23.98 21.74
N ARG A 314 23.75 -24.40 21.79
CA ARG A 314 24.38 -25.10 22.94
C ARG A 314 24.21 -24.48 24.33
N ASN A 315 24.01 -23.17 24.39
CA ASN A 315 23.86 -22.45 25.66
C ASN A 315 22.39 -22.35 26.11
N HIS A 316 21.45 -22.90 25.34
CA HIS A 316 20.03 -22.84 25.67
C HIS A 316 19.71 -23.83 26.81
N PRO A 317 18.90 -23.47 27.84
CA PRO A 317 18.59 -24.38 28.94
C PRO A 317 17.99 -25.72 28.51
N ALA A 318 17.17 -25.71 27.45
CA ALA A 318 16.59 -26.92 26.87
C ALA A 318 17.53 -27.71 25.92
N PHE A 319 18.82 -27.38 25.81
CA PHE A 319 19.72 -28.02 24.85
C PHE A 319 19.89 -29.52 25.13
N ASP A 320 20.19 -29.89 26.37
CA ASP A 320 20.35 -31.30 26.75
C ASP A 320 19.04 -32.08 26.58
N TYR A 321 17.90 -31.43 26.86
CA TYR A 321 16.57 -32.00 26.64
C TYR A 321 16.33 -32.34 25.16
N PHE A 322 16.72 -31.47 24.22
CA PHE A 322 16.60 -31.76 22.80
C PHE A 322 17.59 -32.82 22.33
N LYS A 323 18.77 -32.90 22.96
CA LYS A 323 19.79 -33.91 22.67
C LYS A 323 19.32 -35.32 23.03
N GLU A 324 18.54 -35.48 24.10
CA GLU A 324 17.97 -36.76 24.51
C GLU A 324 17.04 -37.39 23.46
N LEU A 325 16.43 -36.59 22.57
CA LEU A 325 15.59 -37.10 21.48
C LEU A 325 16.36 -38.00 20.52
N TYR A 326 17.66 -37.74 20.34
CA TYR A 326 18.52 -38.47 19.42
C TYR A 326 19.30 -39.62 20.06
N SER A 327 19.10 -39.88 21.36
CA SER A 327 19.95 -40.80 22.14
C SER A 327 19.51 -42.28 22.13
N ASN A 328 18.43 -42.67 21.43
CA ASN A 328 17.88 -44.04 21.46
C ASN A 328 17.93 -44.79 20.10
N ASN A 329 18.36 -46.06 20.17
CA ASN A 329 18.76 -46.96 19.07
C ASN A 329 17.68 -47.93 18.55
N ASN A 330 16.38 -47.71 18.83
CA ASN A 330 15.32 -48.67 18.46
C ASN A 330 14.56 -48.36 17.16
N GLY A 331 14.97 -47.35 16.39
CA GLY A 331 14.36 -47.01 15.09
C GLY A 331 13.00 -46.31 15.16
N GLU A 332 12.37 -46.18 16.33
CA GLU A 332 11.22 -45.30 16.53
C GLU A 332 11.67 -43.87 16.87
N LEU A 333 11.18 -42.90 16.10
CA LEU A 333 11.41 -41.48 16.36
C LEU A 333 10.74 -41.07 17.67
N LYS A 334 11.54 -40.63 18.64
CA LYS A 334 11.05 -40.14 19.93
C LYS A 334 10.35 -38.79 19.73
N SER A 335 9.15 -38.65 20.28
CA SER A 335 8.41 -37.39 20.36
C SER A 335 8.15 -37.03 21.82
N MET A 336 8.09 -35.74 22.13
CA MET A 336 7.81 -35.24 23.49
C MET A 336 7.22 -33.84 23.49
N ASP A 337 6.41 -33.54 24.49
CA ASP A 337 5.85 -32.20 24.71
C ASP A 337 6.86 -31.30 25.41
N ILE A 338 7.02 -30.08 24.90
CA ILE A 338 7.90 -29.06 25.48
C ILE A 338 7.34 -28.62 26.83
N ASP A 339 8.18 -28.66 27.87
CA ASP A 339 7.91 -27.94 29.12
C ASP A 339 8.25 -26.44 28.95
N PRO A 340 7.24 -25.54 29.00
CA PRO A 340 7.43 -24.11 28.78
C PRO A 340 8.38 -23.45 29.79
N ALA A 341 8.63 -24.08 30.94
CA ALA A 341 9.57 -23.56 31.95
C ALA A 341 11.01 -23.48 31.41
N PHE A 342 11.40 -24.39 30.51
CA PHE A 342 12.77 -24.46 29.96
C PHE A 342 12.94 -23.77 28.61
N THR A 343 11.85 -23.26 28.04
CA THR A 343 11.79 -22.63 26.70
C THR A 343 11.20 -21.23 26.75
N TYR A 344 11.28 -20.57 27.90
CA TYR A 344 10.81 -19.20 28.11
C TYR A 344 9.33 -19.00 27.72
N GLY A 345 8.50 -20.02 27.94
CA GLY A 345 7.06 -19.99 27.66
C GLY A 345 6.63 -20.61 26.33
N VAL A 346 7.55 -21.11 25.50
CA VAL A 346 7.18 -21.83 24.26
C VAL A 346 6.60 -23.19 24.61
N SER A 347 5.42 -23.50 24.07
CA SER A 347 4.75 -24.79 24.20
C SER A 347 4.58 -25.43 22.83
N GLY A 348 4.42 -26.75 22.79
CA GLY A 348 4.26 -27.51 21.56
C GLY A 348 4.86 -28.90 21.72
N ARG A 349 4.93 -29.64 20.61
CA ARG A 349 5.51 -30.99 20.57
C ARG A 349 6.74 -31.00 19.69
N ILE A 350 7.77 -31.75 20.09
CA ILE A 350 9.01 -31.89 19.33
C ILE A 350 9.34 -33.35 19.08
N THR A 351 9.91 -33.61 17.90
CA THR A 351 10.27 -34.95 17.41
C THR A 351 11.65 -34.91 16.77
N ALA A 352 12.42 -35.99 16.90
CA ALA A 352 13.71 -36.12 16.20
C ALA A 352 13.52 -35.99 14.68
N ASP A 353 14.46 -35.31 14.01
CA ASP A 353 14.48 -35.14 12.56
C ASP A 353 15.65 -35.92 11.96
N GLU A 354 15.38 -36.90 11.10
CA GLU A 354 16.41 -37.70 10.43
C GLU A 354 17.30 -36.88 9.50
N THR A 355 16.79 -35.75 9.00
CA THR A 355 17.55 -34.83 8.14
C THR A 355 18.45 -33.88 8.93
N ALA A 356 18.35 -33.89 10.27
CA ALA A 356 19.14 -32.99 11.10
C ALA A 356 20.61 -33.39 11.14
N LEU A 357 21.49 -32.40 10.95
CA LEU A 357 22.91 -32.58 11.22
C LEU A 357 23.15 -32.58 12.74
N ALA A 358 23.84 -33.60 13.23
CA ALA A 358 24.22 -33.68 14.63
C ALA A 358 25.05 -32.46 15.07
N PRO A 359 24.99 -32.08 16.36
CA PRO A 359 25.84 -31.05 16.90
C PRO A 359 27.32 -31.46 16.76
N ASP A 360 28.19 -30.46 16.71
CA ASP A 360 29.64 -30.56 16.58
C ASP A 360 30.18 -31.14 15.25
N LEU A 361 29.29 -31.48 14.30
CA LEU A 361 29.67 -31.79 12.92
C LEU A 361 29.81 -30.51 12.07
N PRO A 362 30.68 -30.51 11.04
CA PRO A 362 30.75 -29.41 10.10
C PRO A 362 29.47 -29.32 9.26
N TYR A 363 28.96 -28.10 9.06
CA TYR A 363 27.81 -27.84 8.20
C TYR A 363 28.30 -27.09 6.94
N PRO A 364 28.40 -27.76 5.77
CA PRO A 364 28.80 -27.10 4.54
C PRO A 364 27.71 -26.11 4.09
N SER A 365 28.14 -24.94 3.63
CA SER A 365 27.22 -23.91 3.16
C SER A 365 26.57 -24.35 1.84
N PRO A 366 25.23 -24.31 1.74
CA PRO A 366 24.54 -24.56 0.47
C PRO A 366 24.64 -23.35 -0.48
N VAL A 367 25.17 -22.22 -0.02
CA VAL A 367 25.27 -20.97 -0.78
C VAL A 367 26.72 -20.75 -1.18
N ASN A 368 26.99 -20.75 -2.49
CA ASN A 368 28.30 -20.47 -3.05
C ASN A 368 28.61 -18.96 -3.04
N ASP A 369 28.78 -18.40 -1.84
CA ASP A 369 29.20 -17.02 -1.63
C ASP A 369 30.20 -16.91 -0.48
N LYS A 370 31.17 -16.00 -0.61
CA LYS A 370 32.22 -15.82 0.41
C LYS A 370 31.70 -15.34 1.76
N SER A 371 30.54 -14.68 1.80
CA SER A 371 29.88 -14.24 3.03
C SER A 371 29.18 -15.38 3.79
N CYS A 372 29.00 -16.54 3.14
CA CYS A 372 28.39 -17.73 3.71
C CYS A 372 29.40 -18.90 3.71
N PRO A 373 30.49 -18.81 4.50
CA PRO A 373 31.45 -19.91 4.58
C PRO A 373 30.82 -21.14 5.26
N ASP A 374 31.42 -22.30 5.01
CA ASP A 374 31.09 -23.52 5.75
C ASP A 374 31.24 -23.27 7.26
N LEU A 375 30.30 -23.80 8.04
CA LEU A 375 30.37 -23.77 9.48
C LEU A 375 31.23 -24.95 9.95
N PRO A 376 32.43 -24.72 10.52
CA PRO A 376 33.32 -25.83 10.86
C PRO A 376 32.77 -26.74 11.96
N VAL A 377 31.95 -26.19 12.85
CA VAL A 377 31.36 -26.89 13.99
C VAL A 377 29.94 -26.38 14.20
N ASN A 378 28.94 -27.23 13.97
CA ASN A 378 27.55 -26.91 14.24
C ASN A 378 27.29 -26.81 15.75
N GLY A 379 26.91 -25.63 16.22
CA GLY A 379 26.60 -25.38 17.63
C GLY A 379 25.12 -25.48 17.99
N ALA A 380 24.27 -25.84 17.04
CA ALA A 380 22.82 -25.85 17.18
C ALA A 380 22.22 -27.25 17.05
N MET A 381 21.16 -27.49 17.81
CA MET A 381 20.25 -28.63 17.63
C MET A 381 19.10 -28.21 16.73
N MET A 382 18.63 -29.15 15.92
CA MET A 382 17.44 -29.03 15.08
C MET A 382 16.50 -30.17 15.45
N VAL A 383 15.20 -29.89 15.57
CA VAL A 383 14.15 -30.90 15.76
C VAL A 383 12.90 -30.48 14.98
N ILE A 384 12.04 -31.44 14.66
CA ILE A 384 10.69 -31.16 14.16
C ILE A 384 9.88 -30.55 15.29
N TYR A 385 9.10 -29.52 14.99
CA TYR A 385 8.22 -28.83 15.92
C TYR A 385 6.78 -28.84 15.41
N GLU A 386 5.85 -29.02 16.32
CA GLU A 386 4.42 -28.94 16.07
C GLU A 386 3.78 -28.01 17.11
N ASP A 387 2.91 -27.12 16.63
CA ASP A 387 2.15 -26.24 17.51
C ASP A 387 1.27 -27.04 18.47
N PRO A 388 0.94 -26.48 19.65
CA PRO A 388 -0.01 -27.08 20.57
C PRO A 388 -1.33 -27.44 19.86
N GLN A 389 -1.78 -28.68 20.05
CA GLN A 389 -2.99 -29.18 19.43
C GLN A 389 -4.21 -28.87 20.29
N TYR A 390 -5.29 -28.41 19.66
CA TYR A 390 -6.56 -28.10 20.32
C TYR A 390 -7.65 -29.05 19.82
N PRO A 391 -8.65 -29.39 20.65
CA PRO A 391 -9.77 -30.21 20.21
C PRO A 391 -10.52 -29.60 19.02
N GLU A 392 -11.15 -30.45 18.21
CA GLU A 392 -11.99 -30.00 17.11
C GLU A 392 -13.11 -29.08 17.61
N GLY A 393 -13.30 -27.95 16.94
CA GLY A 393 -14.28 -26.94 17.33
C GLY A 393 -13.86 -26.04 18.51
N PHE A 394 -12.61 -26.12 18.96
CA PHE A 394 -12.08 -25.18 19.94
C PHE A 394 -12.18 -23.74 19.43
N VAL A 395 -12.80 -22.86 20.22
CA VAL A 395 -12.97 -21.45 19.87
C VAL A 395 -11.93 -20.63 20.60
N PHE A 396 -11.06 -19.95 19.86
CA PHE A 396 -10.15 -18.96 20.42
C PHE A 396 -10.92 -17.68 20.77
N PRO A 397 -11.13 -17.37 22.05
CA PRO A 397 -11.93 -16.21 22.44
C PRO A 397 -11.12 -14.93 22.21
N ALA A 398 -11.74 -13.93 21.56
CA ALA A 398 -11.18 -12.59 21.39
C ALA A 398 -11.27 -11.78 22.70
N LYS A 399 -10.57 -12.26 23.74
CA LYS A 399 -10.51 -11.62 25.06
C LYS A 399 -9.06 -11.42 25.50
N ARG A 400 -8.84 -10.43 26.35
CA ARG A 400 -7.54 -10.26 27.00
C ARG A 400 -7.28 -11.42 27.96
N LEU A 401 -6.02 -11.84 28.02
CA LEU A 401 -5.58 -12.84 28.99
C LEU A 401 -5.64 -12.27 30.41
N GLU A 402 -5.85 -13.14 31.37
CA GLU A 402 -5.76 -12.80 32.79
C GLU A 402 -4.35 -12.30 33.09
N ASN A 403 -4.23 -11.26 33.91
CA ASN A 403 -2.96 -10.60 34.27
C ASN A 403 -2.24 -9.85 33.14
N ALA A 404 -2.90 -9.59 32.00
CA ALA A 404 -2.36 -8.72 30.96
C ALA A 404 -2.15 -7.29 31.52
N LYS A 405 -0.90 -6.79 31.47
CA LYS A 405 -0.54 -5.44 31.91
C LYS A 405 -0.80 -4.43 30.78
N GLU A 406 -1.56 -3.38 31.07
CA GLU A 406 -1.80 -2.33 30.09
C GLU A 406 -0.54 -1.47 29.87
N ILE A 407 -0.25 -1.18 28.60
CA ILE A 407 0.79 -0.23 28.23
C ILE A 407 0.22 1.19 28.39
N PRO A 408 0.98 2.15 28.94
CA PRO A 408 0.54 3.53 29.02
C PRO A 408 0.06 4.08 27.68
N ARG A 409 -1.03 4.86 27.72
CA ARG A 409 -1.66 5.42 26.52
C ARG A 409 -0.72 6.40 25.83
N ALA A 410 -0.40 6.16 24.56
CA ALA A 410 0.46 7.05 23.76
C ALA A 410 -0.25 8.31 23.25
N LEU A 411 -1.58 8.26 23.11
CA LEU A 411 -2.39 9.39 22.68
C LEU A 411 -2.79 10.24 23.89
N ARG A 412 -2.30 11.48 23.93
CA ARG A 412 -2.76 12.50 24.88
C ARG A 412 -4.20 12.88 24.57
N ASP A 413 -5.00 13.09 25.60
CA ASP A 413 -6.41 13.41 25.42
C ASP A 413 -6.56 14.79 24.77
N TYR A 414 -7.58 14.97 23.93
CA TYR A 414 -7.81 16.26 23.26
C TYR A 414 -8.12 17.37 24.28
N ASN A 415 -8.66 16.99 25.44
CA ASN A 415 -8.97 17.88 26.56
C ASN A 415 -7.72 18.44 27.27
N ASP A 416 -6.56 17.79 27.18
CA ASP A 416 -5.30 18.32 27.76
C ASP A 416 -4.82 19.60 27.05
N ARG A 417 -5.30 19.87 25.82
CA ARG A 417 -4.95 21.11 25.11
C ARG A 417 -5.65 22.35 25.67
N ARG A 418 -6.79 22.21 26.36
CA ARG A 418 -7.52 23.36 26.92
C ARG A 418 -6.85 23.93 28.18
N ILE A 419 -6.21 23.08 28.98
CA ILE A 419 -5.53 23.49 30.21
C ILE A 419 -4.35 24.44 29.90
N MET A 420 -3.65 24.23 28.79
CA MET A 420 -2.54 25.11 28.36
C MET A 420 -3.00 26.45 27.76
N ILE A 421 -4.16 26.51 27.12
CA ILE A 421 -4.65 27.80 26.55
C ILE A 421 -5.07 28.75 27.67
N ALA A 422 -5.59 28.24 28.79
CA ALA A 422 -5.87 29.03 29.99
C ALA A 422 -4.58 29.46 30.72
N ALA A 423 -3.54 28.61 30.75
CA ALA A 423 -2.28 28.94 31.43
C ALA A 423 -1.37 29.93 30.64
N THR A 424 -1.65 30.18 29.35
CA THR A 424 -0.84 31.10 28.52
C THR A 424 -1.54 32.43 28.22
N ALA A 425 -2.80 32.58 28.64
CA ALA A 425 -3.51 33.86 28.64
C ALA A 425 -3.67 34.28 30.10
N GLY A 426 -2.67 34.99 30.62
CA GLY A 426 -2.75 35.59 31.95
C GLY A 426 -3.93 36.55 32.02
N HIS A 427 -5.03 36.06 32.60
CA HIS A 427 -5.98 36.88 33.32
C HIS A 427 -6.09 36.28 34.72
N GLU A 428 -5.58 37.03 35.68
CA GLU A 428 -5.97 36.91 37.08
C GLU A 428 -7.46 37.23 37.12
N ASP A 429 -8.30 36.21 37.28
CA ASP A 429 -9.61 36.37 37.88
C ASP A 429 -9.67 35.36 39.03
N GLU A 430 -9.82 35.93 40.23
CA GLU A 430 -9.97 35.22 41.49
C GLU A 430 -11.20 34.28 41.45
N ASP A 431 -11.00 33.14 42.12
CA ASP A 431 -12.05 32.37 42.78
C ASP A 431 -13.06 31.63 41.89
N MET A 432 -12.78 30.35 41.62
CA MET A 432 -13.80 29.29 41.70
C MET A 432 -13.13 27.95 41.94
N THR A 433 -13.22 27.49 43.19
CA THR A 433 -13.02 26.10 43.57
C THR A 433 -14.04 25.23 42.83
N VAL A 434 -13.56 24.23 42.08
CA VAL A 434 -14.40 23.12 41.64
C VAL A 434 -13.74 21.84 42.16
N GLU A 435 -14.27 21.36 43.28
CA GLU A 435 -13.98 20.04 43.82
C GLU A 435 -14.25 18.98 42.74
N ALA A 436 -13.21 18.24 42.38
CA ALA A 436 -13.34 17.00 41.64
C ALA A 436 -13.92 15.94 42.58
N THR A 437 -15.23 15.72 42.50
CA THR A 437 -15.84 14.49 43.04
C THR A 437 -15.69 13.39 41.99
N GLU A 438 -14.78 12.46 42.27
CA GLU A 438 -14.73 11.16 41.62
C GLU A 438 -16.03 10.41 41.90
N VAL A 439 -16.73 9.98 40.85
CA VAL A 439 -17.72 8.92 40.95
C VAL A 439 -17.46 7.91 39.84
N ASP A 440 -16.86 6.81 40.26
CA ASP A 440 -16.81 5.52 39.59
C ASP A 440 -18.23 4.92 39.48
N GLY A 441 -18.52 4.15 38.42
CA GLY A 441 -19.78 3.42 38.30
C GLY A 441 -20.37 3.30 36.91
N GLY A 442 -20.35 2.08 36.36
CA GLY A 442 -20.77 1.78 34.99
C GLY A 442 -22.26 1.45 34.78
N GLY A 443 -22.54 1.07 33.53
CA GLY A 443 -23.59 0.12 33.16
C GLY A 443 -25.02 0.63 32.96
N ARG A 444 -25.57 0.23 31.80
CA ARG A 444 -27.01 0.03 31.46
C ARG A 444 -27.88 1.24 31.14
N GLY A 445 -28.25 1.32 29.84
CA GLY A 445 -29.62 1.12 29.34
C GLY A 445 -30.69 2.16 29.68
N GLY A 446 -31.40 2.65 28.64
CA GLY A 446 -32.70 3.30 28.86
C GLY A 446 -33.18 4.16 27.70
N TYR A 447 -34.27 3.72 27.07
CA TYR A 447 -35.12 4.44 26.14
C TYR A 447 -35.88 5.62 26.79
N SER A 448 -36.50 6.44 25.93
CA SER A 448 -37.51 7.51 26.15
C SER A 448 -36.90 8.91 26.07
N GLY A 449 -37.30 9.79 25.15
CA GLY A 449 -38.65 10.06 24.66
C GLY A 449 -39.22 11.21 25.47
N GLY A 450 -39.42 12.38 24.87
CA GLY A 450 -40.01 13.52 25.58
C GLY A 450 -39.84 14.87 24.90
N TYR A 451 -40.89 15.26 24.18
CA TYR A 451 -41.20 16.58 23.66
C TYR A 451 -40.94 17.73 24.66
N ASN A 452 -40.45 18.86 24.17
CA ASN A 452 -41.16 20.13 24.35
C ASN A 452 -40.66 21.19 23.37
N GLY A 453 -41.59 21.73 22.59
CA GLY A 453 -41.37 22.91 21.77
C GLY A 453 -41.56 24.20 22.56
N ALA A 454 -41.01 25.28 22.02
CA ALA A 454 -41.52 26.63 22.27
C ALA A 454 -41.24 27.51 21.05
N TYR A 455 -42.33 28.07 20.53
CA TYR A 455 -42.43 28.98 19.41
C TYR A 455 -41.90 30.39 19.74
N ARG A 456 -41.24 31.02 18.77
CA ARG A 456 -41.31 32.45 18.36
C ARG A 456 -40.45 32.56 17.08
N GLY A 457 -40.95 32.84 15.87
CA GLY A 457 -41.84 33.91 15.43
C GLY A 457 -41.09 35.25 15.49
N GLY A 458 -40.72 35.96 14.42
CA GLY A 458 -40.87 35.80 12.98
C GLY A 458 -40.37 37.07 12.24
N ARG A 459 -40.40 37.01 10.90
CA ARG A 459 -40.49 38.10 9.88
C ARG A 459 -39.30 39.03 9.54
N GLY A 460 -39.06 39.07 8.22
CA GLY A 460 -38.68 40.24 7.40
C GLY A 460 -37.18 40.34 7.09
N GLY A 461 -36.66 40.45 5.86
CA GLY A 461 -37.23 40.79 4.56
C GLY A 461 -36.48 42.00 3.97
N GLY A 462 -35.73 41.80 2.88
CA GLY A 462 -35.43 42.85 1.89
C GLY A 462 -34.00 43.41 1.80
N GLY A 463 -33.41 43.29 0.60
CA GLY A 463 -32.96 44.45 -0.19
C GLY A 463 -31.49 44.85 -0.16
N GLY A 464 -30.81 44.76 -1.31
CA GLY A 464 -29.39 45.06 -1.53
C GLY A 464 -28.94 46.52 -1.39
N GLY A 465 -27.62 46.74 -1.55
CA GLY A 465 -27.03 48.07 -1.67
C GLY A 465 -25.51 48.08 -1.47
N TYR A 466 -24.76 48.31 -2.55
CA TYR A 466 -23.32 48.56 -2.60
C TYR A 466 -22.91 49.77 -1.77
N HIS A 467 -21.73 49.75 -1.12
CA HIS A 467 -20.79 50.88 -1.01
C HIS A 467 -19.38 50.43 -0.55
N GLN A 468 -18.39 51.23 -0.92
CA GLN A 468 -16.95 50.99 -1.01
C GLN A 468 -16.17 51.25 0.30
N ASN A 469 -15.17 50.40 0.60
CA ASN A 469 -13.83 50.58 1.26
C ASN A 469 -13.64 51.47 2.52
N PRO A 470 -12.52 51.40 3.32
CA PRO A 470 -11.23 50.71 3.10
C PRO A 470 -10.60 49.96 4.33
N TYR A 471 -9.55 49.16 4.05
CA TYR A 471 -8.39 48.73 4.89
C TYR A 471 -8.53 48.40 6.40
N ALA A 472 -8.23 47.14 6.77
CA ALA A 472 -7.11 46.79 7.68
C ALA A 472 -7.04 45.26 7.89
N GLY A 473 -5.93 44.65 7.51
CA GLY A 473 -5.63 43.23 7.74
C GLY A 473 -4.96 42.99 9.10
N GLN A 474 -5.26 41.83 9.69
CA GLN A 474 -4.46 41.24 10.76
C GLN A 474 -4.18 39.78 10.43
N ASP A 475 -3.03 39.57 9.79
CA ASP A 475 -2.41 38.26 9.59
C ASP A 475 -1.72 37.79 10.88
N ARG A 476 -2.06 36.57 11.31
CA ARG A 476 -1.28 35.76 12.25
C ARG A 476 -0.29 34.89 11.47
N GLY A 477 0.95 34.86 11.94
CA GLY A 477 2.08 34.12 11.37
C GLY A 477 2.03 32.58 11.51
N PRO A 478 3.10 31.88 11.08
CA PRO A 478 3.02 30.54 10.47
C PRO A 478 3.41 29.38 11.41
N PRO A 479 3.06 28.12 11.09
CA PRO A 479 3.72 26.96 11.68
C PRO A 479 4.93 26.48 10.85
N ARG A 480 5.91 26.03 11.62
CA ARG A 480 7.22 25.50 11.26
C ARG A 480 7.15 24.19 10.47
N GLY A 481 8.24 23.94 9.74
CA GLY A 481 8.42 22.86 8.78
C GLY A 481 8.62 21.46 9.38
N GLY A 482 8.32 20.49 8.52
CA GLY A 482 8.68 19.08 8.64
C GLY A 482 9.58 18.68 7.47
N TYR A 483 10.47 17.76 7.78
CA TYR A 483 11.75 17.45 7.17
C TYR A 483 11.61 16.65 5.86
N ASP A 484 12.22 17.16 4.81
CA ASP A 484 12.39 16.50 3.52
C ASP A 484 13.68 15.66 3.55
N ARG A 485 13.56 14.33 3.36
CA ARG A 485 14.70 13.46 3.02
C ARG A 485 14.70 13.26 1.51
N GLY A 486 15.59 13.97 0.84
CA GLY A 486 15.89 13.74 -0.56
C GLY A 486 16.52 12.37 -0.79
N TYR A 487 16.08 11.70 -1.87
CA TYR A 487 16.88 10.72 -2.59
C TYR A 487 17.19 11.29 -3.97
N GLY A 488 18.48 11.45 -4.24
CA GLY A 488 19.02 11.89 -5.51
C GLY A 488 18.99 10.78 -6.56
N GLY A 489 18.57 11.18 -7.76
CA GLY A 489 18.98 10.75 -9.10
C GLY A 489 19.55 9.35 -9.34
N ALA A 490 18.83 8.58 -10.17
CA ALA A 490 19.44 7.67 -11.13
C ALA A 490 18.88 7.98 -12.54
N GLN A 491 19.80 8.08 -13.48
CA GLN A 491 19.62 8.51 -14.87
C GLN A 491 18.81 7.48 -15.67
N ALA A 492 17.67 7.89 -16.21
CA ALA A 492 17.00 7.14 -17.29
C ALA A 492 17.72 7.43 -18.61
N ARG A 493 18.55 6.48 -19.07
CA ARG A 493 18.98 6.41 -20.47
C ARG A 493 17.91 5.67 -21.27
N GLY A 494 17.44 6.32 -22.33
CA GLY A 494 16.40 5.79 -23.21
C GLY A 494 16.82 4.50 -23.91
N PHE A 495 15.85 3.61 -24.08
CA PHE A 495 15.95 2.47 -24.97
C PHE A 495 15.04 2.70 -26.18
N SER A 496 15.69 2.88 -27.32
CA SER A 496 15.11 2.89 -28.65
C SER A 496 14.74 1.47 -29.08
N ASN A 497 13.53 1.32 -29.62
CA ASN A 497 13.10 0.16 -30.38
C ASN A 497 14.06 -0.12 -31.55
N SER A 498 14.52 -1.36 -31.67
CA SER A 498 14.80 -1.98 -32.97
C SER A 498 14.61 -3.49 -32.91
N ALA A 499 13.85 -3.96 -33.88
CA ALA A 499 13.54 -5.34 -34.17
C ALA A 499 14.79 -6.19 -34.40
N TYR A 500 14.73 -7.46 -33.99
CA TYR A 500 15.68 -8.48 -34.45
C TYR A 500 14.94 -9.68 -35.02
N GLY A 501 15.17 -9.89 -36.31
CA GLY A 501 14.94 -11.14 -37.01
C GLY A 501 16.15 -12.08 -36.89
N SER A 502 15.81 -13.35 -36.73
CA SER A 502 16.45 -14.61 -37.14
C SER A 502 17.94 -14.70 -37.55
N GLN A 503 18.60 -15.61 -36.80
CA GLN A 503 19.52 -16.70 -37.21
C GLN A 503 21.06 -16.50 -37.34
N PRO A 504 21.86 -17.57 -37.03
CA PRO A 504 23.28 -17.52 -36.63
C PRO A 504 24.25 -17.98 -37.77
N PRO A 505 25.61 -17.98 -37.64
CA PRO A 505 26.35 -19.09 -36.95
C PRO A 505 27.83 -18.83 -36.47
N ARG A 506 28.40 -19.86 -35.79
CA ARG A 506 29.81 -20.35 -35.73
C ARG A 506 30.91 -19.62 -34.91
N GLY A 507 31.29 -20.26 -33.79
CA GLY A 507 32.58 -20.98 -33.56
C GLY A 507 33.93 -20.23 -33.51
N GLY A 508 34.71 -20.44 -32.44
CA GLY A 508 36.16 -20.18 -32.42
C GLY A 508 36.82 -20.14 -31.03
N TYR A 509 37.75 -21.07 -30.78
CA TYR A 509 38.53 -21.31 -29.56
C TYR A 509 39.62 -20.26 -29.27
N GLY A 510 40.06 -20.13 -28.02
CA GLY A 510 41.30 -19.40 -27.68
C GLY A 510 41.67 -19.39 -26.19
N VAL A 511 42.65 -20.22 -25.83
CA VAL A 511 43.28 -20.42 -24.50
C VAL A 511 44.30 -19.31 -24.18
N GLY A 512 44.48 -18.97 -22.91
CA GLY A 512 45.66 -18.22 -22.44
C GLY A 512 45.63 -17.84 -20.96
N GLY A 513 46.33 -18.61 -20.11
CA GLY A 513 46.65 -18.29 -18.72
C GLY A 513 47.92 -17.41 -18.56
N PRO A 514 48.62 -17.47 -17.42
CA PRO A 514 48.53 -16.46 -16.35
C PRO A 514 49.79 -15.59 -16.21
N ARG A 515 49.70 -14.51 -15.43
CA ARG A 515 50.86 -13.76 -14.93
C ARG A 515 50.82 -13.60 -13.42
N ASP A 516 52.00 -13.75 -12.86
CA ASP A 516 52.33 -13.98 -11.47
C ASP A 516 53.09 -12.77 -10.89
N SER A 517 53.14 -12.73 -9.57
CA SER A 517 54.18 -12.15 -8.68
C SER A 517 54.18 -10.66 -8.23
N ARG A 518 54.08 -10.53 -6.88
CA ARG A 518 54.92 -9.74 -5.91
C ARG A 518 54.76 -8.21 -5.87
N ASP A 519 54.86 -7.48 -4.75
CA ASP A 519 55.11 -7.76 -3.32
C ASP A 519 54.86 -6.47 -2.49
N ALA A 520 54.71 -6.66 -1.17
CA ALA A 520 55.21 -5.81 -0.05
C ALA A 520 54.46 -4.59 0.55
N ARG A 521 54.12 -4.78 1.86
CA ARG A 521 54.23 -3.88 3.05
C ARG A 521 53.19 -2.74 3.21
N GLY A 522 52.54 -2.47 4.36
CA GLY A 522 52.58 -2.99 5.74
C GLY A 522 52.13 -1.90 6.75
N ARG A 523 51.51 -2.34 7.88
CA ARG A 523 51.14 -1.60 9.13
C ARG A 523 49.90 -0.67 9.03
N GLY A 524 49.00 -0.57 10.01
CA GLY A 524 49.00 -1.02 11.41
C GLY A 524 47.63 -0.85 12.10
N SER A 525 47.56 -1.40 13.31
CA SER A 525 46.43 -1.80 14.16
C SER A 525 45.81 -0.68 15.05
N ILE A 526 44.74 -1.06 15.78
CA ILE A 526 44.12 -0.47 17.00
C ILE A 526 42.89 0.42 16.70
N GLY A 527 41.69 0.27 17.30
CA GLY A 527 41.17 -0.61 18.34
C GLY A 527 39.82 -0.07 18.89
N GLN A 528 39.18 -0.85 19.77
CA GLN A 528 38.09 -0.51 20.72
C GLN A 528 36.65 -0.45 20.15
N ARG A 529 35.73 -1.37 20.50
CA ARG A 529 35.01 -1.65 21.77
C ARG A 529 33.77 -0.76 22.02
N LEU A 530 32.61 -1.46 21.98
CA LEU A 530 31.42 -1.34 22.86
C LEU A 530 30.44 -0.14 22.64
N PRO A 531 29.19 -0.19 23.18
CA PRO A 531 28.33 -1.32 23.57
C PRO A 531 26.85 -1.20 23.14
N TRP A 532 26.11 -2.28 23.41
CA TRP A 532 24.66 -2.37 23.61
C TRP A 532 24.13 -1.47 24.74
N HIS A 533 22.84 -1.10 24.67
CA HIS A 533 21.87 -0.72 25.73
C HIS A 533 20.78 0.14 25.05
N TYR A 534 19.46 -0.03 25.19
CA TYR A 534 18.55 -0.81 26.04
C TYR A 534 17.32 -1.21 25.20
#